data_AF-A0A336N769-F1
#
_entry.id   AF-A0A336N769-F1
#
_cell.length_a   1.000
_cell.length_b   1.000
_cell.length_c   1.000
_cell.angle_alpha   90.00
_cell.angle_beta   90.00
_cell.angle_gamma   90.00
#
_symmetry.space_group_name_H-M   'P 1'
#
loop_
_entity.id
_entity.type
_entity.pdbx_description
1 polymer ?
#
loop_
_entity_poly.entity_id
_entity_poly.type
_entity_poly.pdbx_seq_one_letter_code
_entity_poly.pdbx_strand_id
1 'polypeptide(L)'
;MIIPNYKDYVELYKKGGKFVTSTPFMEYEEYRKPYLDRWKEDRVVFIKHCILLSALFILVVFAFFLPRPRGFRVNRKKRVIYWQTIFGSHAIAFVPEQGDPLGGINYSRFGLYAFGSHERFSLQVWIDDYLSKRRVTALFGVYPSPSSEHNAQILRAIRAYLTEDNPEFLNYVGRDFKNFGLKFNIALCNAFALRVPFSRKKADRAIELALTEWNKKTPNQKQGWFNERRATQKLINERHLREELDNEVK
;
A
#
# COMPACT_ATOMS: atom_id res chain seq x y z
N MET A 1 17.50 44.06 -16.16
CA MET A 1 17.83 45.50 -16.06
C MET A 1 19.28 45.67 -16.52
N ILE A 2 19.54 45.66 -17.85
CA ILE A 2 20.92 45.63 -18.41
C ILE A 2 21.43 47.06 -18.69
N ILE A 3 20.55 47.95 -19.14
CA ILE A 3 20.87 49.36 -19.46
C ILE A 3 21.39 50.14 -18.24
N PRO A 4 20.79 50.02 -17.03
CA PRO A 4 21.33 50.69 -15.84
C PRO A 4 22.75 50.23 -15.48
N ASN A 5 23.02 48.92 -15.51
CA ASN A 5 24.37 48.38 -15.24
C ASN A 5 25.42 48.88 -16.26
N TYR A 6 25.04 49.06 -17.52
CA TYR A 6 25.92 49.65 -18.53
C TYR A 6 26.21 51.13 -18.27
N LYS A 7 25.21 51.90 -17.82
CA LYS A 7 25.40 53.32 -17.45
C LYS A 7 26.39 53.45 -16.29
N ASP A 8 26.25 52.60 -15.29
CA ASP A 8 27.17 52.55 -14.14
C ASP A 8 28.59 52.13 -14.57
N TYR A 9 28.70 51.15 -15.48
CA TYR A 9 29.96 50.72 -16.08
C TYR A 9 30.68 51.87 -16.82
N VAL A 10 29.93 52.64 -17.62
CA VAL A 10 30.47 53.81 -18.34
C VAL A 10 30.87 54.92 -17.37
N GLU A 11 30.10 55.17 -16.32
CA GLU A 11 30.42 56.20 -15.31
C GLU A 11 31.69 55.85 -14.53
N LEU A 12 31.89 54.58 -14.19
CA LEU A 12 33.12 54.07 -13.56
C LEU A 12 34.34 54.26 -14.46
N TYR A 13 34.22 54.00 -15.77
CA TYR A 13 35.30 54.21 -16.72
C TYR A 13 35.65 55.70 -16.90
N LYS A 14 34.65 56.58 -16.87
CA LYS A 14 34.82 58.04 -16.99
C LYS A 14 35.41 58.71 -15.75
N LYS A 15 35.17 58.15 -14.55
CA LYS A 15 35.63 58.74 -13.27
C LYS A 15 37.13 58.55 -12.98
N GLY A 16 37.86 57.80 -13.81
CA GLY A 16 39.34 57.88 -13.90
C GLY A 16 40.11 57.79 -12.57
N GLY A 17 39.77 56.87 -11.66
CA GLY A 17 40.43 56.76 -10.35
C GLY A 17 40.76 55.34 -9.94
N LYS A 18 42.04 55.12 -9.55
CA LYS A 18 42.76 54.00 -8.88
C LYS A 18 42.36 52.52 -9.07
N PHE A 19 41.13 52.18 -9.42
CA PHE A 19 40.75 50.89 -9.95
C PHE A 19 40.89 50.95 -11.46
N VAL A 20 42.13 50.76 -11.94
CA VAL A 20 42.37 50.43 -13.34
C VAL A 20 41.63 49.11 -13.56
N THR A 21 40.42 49.20 -14.09
CA THR A 21 39.69 48.03 -14.57
C THR A 21 40.58 47.38 -15.61
N SER A 22 41.08 46.18 -15.32
CA SER A 22 41.83 45.37 -16.28
C SER A 22 40.96 44.88 -17.44
N THR A 23 39.65 45.08 -17.34
CA THR A 23 38.70 44.79 -18.42
C THR A 23 38.60 45.96 -19.40
N PRO A 24 38.68 45.71 -20.72
CA PRO A 24 38.62 46.74 -21.74
C PRO A 24 37.24 47.41 -21.78
N PHE A 25 37.19 48.69 -22.17
CA PHE A 25 35.93 49.35 -22.47
C PHE A 25 35.19 48.58 -23.57
N MET A 26 33.94 48.21 -23.30
CA MET A 26 33.08 47.49 -24.23
C MET A 26 31.93 48.40 -24.65
N GLU A 27 31.61 48.40 -25.95
CA GLU A 27 30.38 49.02 -26.42
C GLU A 27 29.16 48.28 -25.86
N TYR A 28 28.02 48.98 -25.75
CA TYR A 28 26.79 48.40 -25.19
C TYR A 28 26.38 47.07 -25.86
N GLU A 29 26.57 46.98 -27.17
CA GLU A 29 26.27 45.80 -27.97
C GLU A 29 27.11 44.58 -27.57
N GLU A 30 28.37 44.77 -27.19
CA GLU A 30 29.24 43.72 -26.69
C GLU A 30 29.00 43.45 -25.21
N TYR A 31 28.85 44.52 -24.41
CA TYR A 31 28.57 44.45 -22.98
C TYR A 31 27.29 43.65 -22.70
N ARG A 32 26.23 43.80 -23.51
CA ARG A 32 24.94 43.13 -23.27
C ARG A 32 24.93 41.64 -23.62
N LYS A 33 25.76 41.18 -24.56
CA LYS A 33 25.79 39.79 -25.05
C LYS A 33 25.93 38.75 -23.92
N PRO A 34 26.93 38.82 -23.03
CA PRO A 34 27.10 37.82 -21.97
C PRO A 34 25.92 37.81 -20.98
N TYR A 35 25.26 38.93 -20.74
CA TYR A 35 24.06 38.98 -19.91
C TYR A 35 22.85 38.34 -20.61
N LEU A 36 22.69 38.55 -21.91
CA LEU A 36 21.63 37.93 -22.70
C LEU A 36 21.84 36.43 -22.83
N ASP A 37 23.07 35.98 -23.02
CA ASP A 37 23.39 34.56 -23.15
C ASP A 37 23.26 33.84 -21.81
N ARG A 38 23.76 34.43 -20.72
CA ARG A 38 23.49 33.95 -19.36
C ARG A 38 22.00 33.90 -19.06
N TRP A 39 21.24 34.94 -19.46
CA TRP A 39 19.79 34.94 -19.27
C TRP A 39 19.09 33.83 -20.07
N LYS A 40 19.55 33.51 -21.27
CA LYS A 40 19.04 32.36 -22.04
C LYS A 40 19.37 31.05 -21.34
N GLU A 41 20.60 30.88 -20.83
CA GLU A 41 21.02 29.69 -20.09
C GLU A 41 20.21 29.53 -18.79
N ASP A 42 20.10 30.58 -17.99
CA ASP A 42 19.31 30.61 -16.75
C ASP A 42 17.85 30.28 -17.02
N ARG A 43 17.29 30.79 -18.12
CA ARG A 43 15.92 30.48 -18.56
C ARG A 43 15.78 29.00 -18.91
N VAL A 44 16.73 28.40 -19.60
CA VAL A 44 16.73 26.97 -19.91
C VAL A 44 16.84 26.13 -18.64
N VAL A 45 17.72 26.50 -17.72
CA VAL A 45 17.87 25.84 -16.42
C VAL A 45 16.58 25.93 -15.61
N PHE A 46 15.96 27.10 -15.55
CA PHE A 46 14.69 27.33 -14.88
C PHE A 46 13.58 26.45 -15.46
N ILE A 47 13.45 26.41 -16.80
CA ILE A 47 12.46 25.56 -17.48
C ILE A 47 12.69 24.08 -17.13
N LYS A 48 13.93 23.60 -17.15
CA LYS A 48 14.25 22.21 -16.75
C LYS A 48 13.83 21.92 -15.30
N HIS A 49 14.08 22.84 -14.37
CA HIS A 49 13.65 22.70 -12.98
C HIS A 49 12.13 22.68 -12.85
N CYS A 50 11.40 23.56 -13.54
CA CYS A 50 9.95 23.56 -13.55
C CYS A 50 9.37 22.25 -14.11
N ILE A 51 9.94 21.72 -15.19
CA ILE A 51 9.53 20.43 -15.76
C ILE A 51 9.77 19.30 -14.76
N LEU A 52 10.95 19.26 -14.13
CA LEU A 52 11.29 18.24 -13.15
C LEU A 52 10.35 18.28 -11.94
N LEU A 53 10.11 19.47 -11.38
CA LEU A 53 9.19 19.67 -10.26
C LEU A 53 7.75 19.30 -10.64
N SER A 54 7.32 19.65 -11.85
CA SER A 54 5.99 19.28 -12.34
C SER A 54 5.86 17.77 -12.53
N ALA A 55 6.88 17.12 -13.09
CA ALA A 55 6.91 15.67 -13.24
C ALA A 55 6.91 14.95 -11.88
N LEU A 56 7.70 15.45 -10.91
CA LEU A 56 7.70 14.95 -9.54
C LEU A 56 6.34 15.14 -8.87
N PHE A 57 5.74 16.32 -9.01
CA PHE A 57 4.41 16.61 -8.48
C PHE A 57 3.35 15.67 -9.08
N ILE A 58 3.36 15.47 -10.42
CA ILE A 58 2.48 14.52 -11.09
C ILE A 58 2.72 13.10 -10.58
N LEU A 59 3.97 12.69 -10.39
CA LEU A 59 4.31 11.36 -9.86
C LEU A 59 3.81 11.17 -8.42
N VAL A 60 3.98 12.18 -7.57
CA VAL A 60 3.48 12.19 -6.19
C VAL A 60 1.96 12.15 -6.16
N VAL A 61 1.30 13.00 -6.95
CA VAL A 61 -0.16 13.02 -7.13
C VAL A 61 -0.64 11.65 -7.63
N PHE A 62 0.00 11.10 -8.65
CA PHE A 62 -0.32 9.77 -9.16
C PHE A 62 -0.15 8.70 -8.07
N ALA A 63 0.90 8.76 -7.25
CA ALA A 63 1.08 7.88 -6.11
C ALA A 63 -0.06 7.98 -5.08
N PHE A 64 -0.59 9.18 -4.82
CA PHE A 64 -1.76 9.37 -3.95
C PHE A 64 -3.07 8.83 -4.55
N PHE A 65 -3.25 8.94 -5.87
CA PHE A 65 -4.47 8.53 -6.60
C PHE A 65 -4.43 7.11 -7.17
N LEU A 66 -3.32 6.38 -7.03
CA LEU A 66 -3.25 4.96 -7.38
C LEU A 66 -4.29 4.17 -6.55
N PRO A 67 -5.28 3.50 -7.16
CA PRO A 67 -6.25 2.71 -6.42
C PRO A 67 -5.57 1.54 -5.72
N ARG A 68 -5.93 1.37 -4.45
CA ARG A 68 -5.14 0.71 -3.41
C ARG A 68 -5.33 -0.82 -3.38
N PRO A 69 -4.37 -1.59 -2.85
CA PRO A 69 -4.47 -3.05 -2.80
C PRO A 69 -5.69 -3.49 -1.99
N ARG A 70 -6.65 -4.11 -2.70
CA ARG A 70 -7.82 -4.79 -2.13
C ARG A 70 -7.63 -6.29 -2.30
N GLY A 71 -6.58 -6.82 -1.70
CA GLY A 71 -6.12 -8.20 -1.86
C GLY A 71 -7.01 -9.20 -1.12
N PHE A 72 -7.17 -9.02 0.20
CA PHE A 72 -7.92 -9.93 1.06
C PHE A 72 -9.41 -9.61 1.05
N ARG A 73 -10.23 -10.64 0.85
CA ARG A 73 -11.68 -10.50 0.80
C ARG A 73 -12.37 -11.70 1.36
N VAL A 74 -13.55 -11.44 1.92
CA VAL A 74 -14.41 -12.46 2.49
C VAL A 74 -15.72 -12.44 1.71
N ASN A 75 -16.13 -13.60 1.20
CA ASN A 75 -17.41 -13.79 0.51
C ASN A 75 -18.31 -14.67 1.36
N ARG A 76 -19.26 -14.04 2.06
CA ARG A 76 -20.24 -14.73 2.91
C ARG A 76 -21.13 -15.69 2.12
N LYS A 77 -21.62 -15.26 0.95
CA LYS A 77 -22.55 -16.07 0.11
C LYS A 77 -21.90 -17.35 -0.41
N LYS A 78 -20.67 -17.25 -0.87
CA LYS A 78 -19.91 -18.39 -1.42
C LYS A 78 -19.09 -19.12 -0.35
N ARG A 79 -19.12 -18.68 0.91
CA ARG A 79 -18.35 -19.23 2.04
C ARG A 79 -16.86 -19.41 1.71
N VAL A 80 -16.24 -18.36 1.15
CA VAL A 80 -14.81 -18.36 0.81
C VAL A 80 -14.11 -17.10 1.27
N ILE A 81 -12.86 -17.25 1.67
CA ILE A 81 -11.88 -16.19 1.86
C ILE A 81 -10.90 -16.26 0.69
N TYR A 82 -10.60 -15.14 0.06
CA TYR A 82 -9.71 -15.14 -1.10
C TYR A 82 -8.76 -13.95 -1.11
N TRP A 83 -7.60 -14.19 -1.70
CA TRP A 83 -6.55 -13.19 -1.89
C TRP A 83 -6.15 -13.11 -3.36
N GLN A 84 -6.07 -11.89 -3.90
CA GLN A 84 -5.49 -11.66 -5.23
C GLN A 84 -4.03 -11.22 -5.13
N THR A 85 -3.13 -11.96 -5.78
CA THR A 85 -1.72 -11.59 -5.90
C THR A 85 -1.52 -10.43 -6.89
N ILE A 86 -0.36 -9.78 -6.83
CA ILE A 86 0.03 -8.70 -7.76
C ILE A 86 -0.03 -9.17 -9.23
N PHE A 87 0.27 -10.44 -9.48
CA PHE A 87 0.22 -11.06 -10.81
C PHE A 87 -1.18 -11.50 -11.26
N GLY A 88 -2.21 -11.26 -10.45
CA GLY A 88 -3.61 -11.55 -10.79
C GLY A 88 -4.06 -12.99 -10.55
N SER A 89 -3.21 -13.83 -9.96
CA SER A 89 -3.64 -15.14 -9.46
C SER A 89 -4.46 -14.98 -8.17
N HIS A 90 -5.39 -15.91 -7.95
CA HIS A 90 -6.27 -15.90 -6.78
C HIS A 90 -5.96 -17.12 -5.93
N ALA A 91 -5.70 -16.91 -4.64
CA ALA A 91 -5.63 -17.96 -3.65
C ALA A 91 -6.97 -18.03 -2.90
N ILE A 92 -7.54 -19.22 -2.80
CA ILE A 92 -8.88 -19.42 -2.25
C ILE A 92 -8.82 -20.38 -1.07
N ALA A 93 -9.37 -19.92 0.06
CA ALA A 93 -9.64 -20.72 1.25
C ALA A 93 -11.15 -20.89 1.43
N PHE A 94 -11.58 -22.14 1.66
CA PHE A 94 -12.96 -22.46 2.00
C PHE A 94 -13.22 -22.21 3.48
N VAL A 95 -14.42 -21.75 3.80
CA VAL A 95 -14.89 -21.58 5.19
C VAL A 95 -15.67 -22.85 5.57
N PRO A 96 -15.36 -23.49 6.71
CA PRO A 96 -16.10 -24.68 7.14
C PRO A 96 -17.57 -24.33 7.40
N GLU A 97 -18.50 -25.24 7.14
CA GLU A 97 -19.93 -25.00 7.38
C GLU A 97 -20.25 -24.94 8.87
N GLN A 98 -19.56 -25.74 9.68
CA GLN A 98 -19.72 -25.86 11.13
C GLN A 98 -18.39 -25.56 11.85
N GLY A 99 -18.47 -24.95 13.03
CA GLY A 99 -17.31 -24.58 13.85
C GLY A 99 -16.76 -23.18 13.56
N ASP A 100 -15.49 -22.93 13.92
CA ASP A 100 -14.85 -21.63 13.72
C ASP A 100 -14.70 -21.31 12.21
N PRO A 101 -15.30 -20.22 11.70
CA PRO A 101 -15.18 -19.84 10.29
C PRO A 101 -13.73 -19.54 9.86
N LEU A 102 -12.82 -19.25 10.79
CA LEU A 102 -11.41 -19.09 10.49
C LEU A 102 -10.68 -20.42 10.27
N GLY A 103 -11.31 -21.58 10.50
CA GLY A 103 -10.70 -22.90 10.32
C GLY A 103 -10.24 -23.22 8.89
N GLY A 104 -10.62 -22.39 7.92
CA GLY A 104 -10.16 -22.46 6.52
C GLY A 104 -8.79 -21.84 6.25
N ILE A 105 -8.27 -21.04 7.18
CA ILE A 105 -7.01 -20.30 7.06
C ILE A 105 -6.15 -20.53 8.31
N ASN A 106 -4.88 -20.15 8.22
CA ASN A 106 -4.02 -20.03 9.39
C ASN A 106 -3.66 -18.57 9.62
N TYR A 107 -3.42 -18.16 10.87
CA TYR A 107 -3.06 -16.78 11.17
C TYR A 107 -2.13 -16.66 12.38
N SER A 108 -1.42 -15.53 12.43
CA SER A 108 -0.67 -15.05 13.58
C SER A 108 -0.97 -13.57 13.82
N ARG A 109 -1.34 -13.21 15.04
CA ARG A 109 -1.52 -11.81 15.49
C ARG A 109 -0.19 -11.10 15.75
N PHE A 110 0.92 -11.83 15.81
CA PHE A 110 2.24 -11.36 16.22
C PHE A 110 3.26 -11.56 15.11
N GLY A 111 2.83 -11.30 13.89
CA GLY A 111 3.70 -11.27 12.74
C GLY A 111 4.77 -10.20 12.84
N LEU A 112 5.92 -10.50 12.26
CA LEU A 112 6.96 -9.50 12.03
C LEU A 112 6.44 -8.42 11.11
N TYR A 113 6.68 -7.17 11.48
CA TYR A 113 6.42 -6.04 10.62
C TYR A 113 7.71 -5.60 9.92
N ALA A 114 7.71 -5.64 8.59
CA ALA A 114 8.91 -5.42 7.78
C ALA A 114 9.56 -4.04 7.97
N PHE A 115 8.81 -3.05 8.46
CA PHE A 115 9.30 -1.68 8.69
C PHE A 115 9.30 -1.28 10.17
N GLY A 116 9.15 -2.22 11.09
CA GLY A 116 8.95 -1.95 12.53
C GLY A 116 10.09 -2.42 13.41
N SER A 117 11.33 -2.36 12.93
CA SER A 117 12.50 -2.71 13.75
C SER A 117 12.39 -4.08 14.45
N HIS A 118 11.82 -5.08 13.76
CA HIS A 118 11.57 -6.44 14.25
C HIS A 118 10.46 -6.60 15.31
N GLU A 119 9.65 -5.57 15.54
CA GLU A 119 8.48 -5.69 16.39
C GLU A 119 7.40 -6.60 15.78
N ARG A 120 6.63 -7.24 16.67
CA ARG A 120 5.67 -8.29 16.35
C ARG A 120 4.24 -7.82 16.52
N PHE A 121 3.77 -7.08 15.52
CA PHE A 121 2.43 -6.49 15.55
C PHE A 121 1.64 -6.64 14.27
N SER A 122 2.19 -7.30 13.25
CA SER A 122 1.45 -7.53 12.01
C SER A 122 0.51 -8.73 12.16
N LEU A 123 -0.70 -8.62 11.63
CA LEU A 123 -1.53 -9.80 11.41
C LEU A 123 -0.99 -10.50 10.15
N GLN A 124 -0.51 -11.73 10.31
CA GLN A 124 -0.19 -12.61 9.19
C GLN A 124 -1.33 -13.59 8.99
N VAL A 125 -1.75 -13.75 7.74
CA VAL A 125 -2.75 -14.73 7.34
C VAL A 125 -2.16 -15.59 6.22
N TRP A 126 -2.22 -16.91 6.41
CA TRP A 126 -1.83 -17.89 5.41
C TRP A 126 -3.05 -18.51 4.77
N ILE A 127 -3.13 -18.38 3.45
CA ILE A 127 -4.13 -19.03 2.61
C ILE A 127 -3.41 -20.13 1.82
N ASP A 128 -3.65 -21.37 2.20
CA ASP A 128 -3.23 -22.52 1.39
C ASP A 128 -4.24 -22.67 0.25
N ASP A 129 -3.85 -22.22 -0.94
CA ASP A 129 -4.69 -22.25 -2.11
C ASP A 129 -5.13 -23.68 -2.41
N TYR A 130 -6.44 -23.89 -2.50
CA TYR A 130 -6.98 -25.23 -2.64
C TYR A 130 -6.53 -25.91 -3.94
N LEU A 131 -6.43 -25.17 -5.04
CA LEU A 131 -6.11 -25.71 -6.37
C LEU A 131 -4.60 -25.91 -6.55
N SER A 132 -3.81 -24.84 -6.35
CA SER A 132 -2.36 -24.89 -6.59
C SER A 132 -1.57 -25.48 -5.43
N LYS A 133 -2.20 -25.68 -4.27
CA LYS A 133 -1.55 -26.07 -2.99
C LYS A 133 -0.43 -25.12 -2.56
N ARG A 134 -0.37 -23.93 -3.15
CA ARG A 134 0.59 -22.88 -2.78
C ARG A 134 0.08 -22.14 -1.57
N ARG A 135 0.97 -21.91 -0.61
CA ARG A 135 0.71 -21.02 0.52
C ARG A 135 0.91 -19.58 0.07
N VAL A 136 -0.10 -18.75 0.27
CA VAL A 136 -0.03 -17.30 0.11
C VAL A 136 -0.09 -16.64 1.47
N THR A 137 0.85 -15.74 1.72
CA THR A 137 0.93 -14.96 2.96
C THR A 137 0.40 -13.56 2.70
N ALA A 138 -0.64 -13.18 3.43
CA ALA A 138 -1.13 -11.82 3.52
C ALA A 138 -0.67 -11.21 4.84
N LEU A 139 -0.01 -10.06 4.78
CA LEU A 139 0.47 -9.33 5.95
C LEU A 139 -0.36 -8.04 6.07
N PHE A 140 -0.92 -7.82 7.26
CA PHE A 140 -1.62 -6.58 7.61
C PHE A 140 -0.86 -5.91 8.76
N GLY A 141 -0.59 -4.62 8.63
CA GLY A 141 -0.01 -3.81 9.70
C GLY A 141 -0.64 -2.43 9.62
N VAL A 142 -1.23 -1.96 10.72
CA VAL A 142 -1.84 -0.63 10.75
C VAL A 142 -0.82 0.38 11.24
N TYR A 143 -0.51 1.33 10.36
CA TYR A 143 0.12 2.60 10.70
C TYR A 143 -0.87 3.50 11.44
N PRO A 144 -0.44 4.42 12.33
CA PRO A 144 0.90 4.60 12.89
C PRO A 144 1.13 3.89 14.23
N SER A 145 0.12 3.23 14.81
CA SER A 145 0.20 2.64 16.15
C SER A 145 -0.20 1.17 16.14
N PRO A 146 0.78 0.26 16.05
CA PRO A 146 0.52 -1.16 16.16
C PRO A 146 -0.06 -1.53 17.53
N SER A 147 -1.20 -2.22 17.56
CA SER A 147 -1.80 -2.76 18.77
C SER A 147 -2.18 -4.23 18.57
N SER A 148 -1.86 -5.08 19.54
CA SER A 148 -2.23 -6.50 19.55
C SER A 148 -3.76 -6.71 19.57
N GLU A 149 -4.51 -5.74 20.07
CA GLU A 149 -5.98 -5.74 20.10
C GLU A 149 -6.56 -5.49 18.70
N HIS A 150 -5.89 -4.69 17.88
CA HIS A 150 -6.35 -4.39 16.53
C HIS A 150 -6.43 -5.66 15.67
N ASN A 151 -5.41 -6.52 15.74
CA ASN A 151 -5.39 -7.78 14.99
C ASN A 151 -6.51 -8.72 15.47
N ALA A 152 -6.81 -8.73 16.77
CA ALA A 152 -7.93 -9.47 17.32
C ALA A 152 -9.27 -8.96 16.77
N GLN A 153 -9.45 -7.63 16.70
CA GLN A 153 -10.65 -7.02 16.14
C GLN A 153 -10.87 -7.36 14.66
N ILE A 154 -9.81 -7.41 13.84
CA ILE A 154 -9.92 -7.87 12.44
C ILE A 154 -10.44 -9.30 12.38
N LEU A 155 -9.86 -10.19 13.19
CA LEU A 155 -10.24 -11.60 13.20
C LEU A 155 -11.68 -11.79 13.70
N ARG A 156 -12.08 -11.08 14.77
CA ARG A 156 -13.47 -11.05 15.26
C ARG A 156 -14.43 -10.52 14.20
N ALA A 157 -14.06 -9.46 13.47
CA ALA A 157 -14.88 -8.91 12.39
C ALA A 157 -15.07 -9.92 11.23
N ILE A 158 -14.03 -10.67 10.87
CA ILE A 158 -14.15 -11.74 9.87
C ILE A 158 -15.11 -12.83 10.35
N ARG A 159 -15.01 -13.25 11.63
CA ARG A 159 -15.94 -14.22 12.21
C ARG A 159 -17.37 -13.72 12.17
N ALA A 160 -17.62 -12.55 12.77
CA ALA A 160 -18.92 -11.89 12.81
C ALA A 160 -19.52 -11.75 11.40
N TYR A 161 -18.73 -11.36 10.40
CA TYR A 161 -19.18 -11.25 9.01
C TYR A 161 -19.60 -12.59 8.38
N LEU A 162 -18.99 -13.70 8.80
CA LEU A 162 -19.29 -15.04 8.27
C LEU A 162 -20.41 -15.75 9.04
N THR A 163 -20.63 -15.41 10.31
CA THR A 163 -21.58 -16.07 11.21
C THR A 163 -22.85 -15.28 11.45
N GLU A 164 -22.76 -13.97 11.67
CA GLU A 164 -23.89 -13.12 12.05
C GLU A 164 -24.65 -12.62 10.83
N ASP A 165 -25.97 -12.49 10.97
CA ASP A 165 -26.81 -11.97 9.89
C ASP A 165 -26.58 -10.49 9.63
N ASN A 166 -26.45 -9.70 10.69
CA ASN A 166 -26.20 -8.27 10.63
C ASN A 166 -25.19 -7.85 11.72
N PRO A 167 -23.89 -8.10 11.52
CA PRO A 167 -22.88 -7.77 12.52
C PRO A 167 -22.77 -6.26 12.71
N GLU A 168 -22.73 -5.82 13.97
CA GLU A 168 -22.79 -4.41 14.37
C GLU A 168 -21.70 -3.57 13.70
N PHE A 169 -20.49 -4.14 13.54
CA PHE A 169 -19.35 -3.43 12.97
C PHE A 169 -19.64 -2.90 11.55
N LEU A 170 -20.54 -3.54 10.78
CA LEU A 170 -20.89 -3.09 9.43
C LEU A 170 -21.59 -1.73 9.41
N ASN A 171 -22.26 -1.34 10.51
CA ASN A 171 -22.86 0.00 10.65
C ASN A 171 -21.77 1.10 10.63
N TYR A 172 -20.56 0.76 11.07
CA TYR A 172 -19.41 1.65 11.09
C TYR A 172 -18.53 1.50 9.83
N VAL A 173 -18.73 0.46 9.01
CA VAL A 173 -18.08 0.27 7.70
C VAL A 173 -18.86 1.05 6.62
N GLY A 174 -18.72 2.38 6.66
CA GLY A 174 -19.42 3.30 5.77
C GLY A 174 -18.72 3.61 4.44
N ARG A 175 -19.25 4.64 3.74
CA ARG A 175 -18.69 5.24 2.50
C ARG A 175 -17.24 5.71 2.67
N ASP A 176 -16.86 6.07 3.89
CA ASP A 176 -15.58 6.73 4.24
C ASP A 176 -14.37 5.77 4.23
N PHE A 177 -14.59 4.46 4.33
CA PHE A 177 -13.52 3.46 4.08
C PHE A 177 -13.37 3.12 2.58
N LYS A 178 -14.34 3.50 1.74
CA LYS A 178 -14.37 3.22 0.29
C LYS A 178 -13.86 4.39 -0.54
N ASN A 179 -13.99 5.62 -0.04
CA ASN A 179 -13.61 6.85 -0.71
C ASN A 179 -12.46 7.55 0.04
N PHE A 180 -11.54 8.18 -0.69
CA PHE A 180 -10.46 9.00 -0.13
C PHE A 180 -10.97 10.26 0.60
N GLY A 181 -12.28 10.52 0.62
CA GLY A 181 -12.87 11.70 1.24
C GLY A 181 -13.50 11.37 2.59
N LEU A 182 -12.90 11.89 3.66
CA LEU A 182 -13.49 12.40 4.91
C LEU A 182 -12.56 12.22 6.13
N LYS A 183 -11.58 11.30 6.09
CA LYS A 183 -10.59 11.11 7.17
C LYS A 183 -9.16 10.97 6.62
N PHE A 184 -8.41 12.08 6.60
CA PHE A 184 -7.03 12.17 6.09
C PHE A 184 -6.08 11.12 6.71
N ASN A 185 -6.26 10.79 7.98
CA ASN A 185 -5.45 9.77 8.67
C ASN A 185 -5.63 8.37 8.06
N ILE A 186 -6.84 7.97 7.67
CA ILE A 186 -7.10 6.69 6.98
C ILE A 186 -6.53 6.71 5.55
N ALA A 187 -6.48 7.89 4.93
CA ALA A 187 -5.89 8.08 3.62
C ALA A 187 -4.37 7.86 3.65
N LEU A 188 -3.67 8.36 4.67
CA LEU A 188 -2.23 8.20 4.88
C LEU A 188 -1.81 6.77 5.26
N CYS A 189 -2.58 6.09 6.11
CA CYS A 189 -2.28 4.70 6.52
C CYS A 189 -2.27 3.70 5.35
N ASN A 190 -2.91 4.06 4.24
CA ASN A 190 -3.00 3.26 3.02
C ASN A 190 -2.19 3.86 1.84
N ALA A 191 -1.44 4.96 2.05
CA ALA A 191 -0.81 5.73 0.98
C ALA A 191 0.48 5.10 0.40
N PHE A 192 1.11 4.15 1.10
CA PHE A 192 2.39 3.55 0.69
C PHE A 192 2.27 2.13 0.11
N ALA A 193 1.07 1.64 -0.18
CA ALA A 193 0.85 0.27 -0.64
C ALA A 193 0.69 0.18 -2.17
N LEU A 194 1.51 -0.66 -2.83
CA LEU A 194 1.48 -0.87 -4.29
C LEU A 194 0.10 -1.35 -4.79
N ARG A 195 -0.40 -0.73 -5.87
CA ARG A 195 -1.67 -1.08 -6.51
C ARG A 195 -1.67 -2.50 -7.08
N VAL A 196 -2.68 -3.30 -6.70
CA VAL A 196 -3.00 -4.57 -7.37
C VAL A 196 -4.30 -4.42 -8.17
N PRO A 197 -4.28 -4.56 -9.51
CA PRO A 197 -5.47 -4.41 -10.34
C PRO A 197 -6.48 -5.53 -10.03
N PHE A 198 -7.59 -5.21 -9.37
CA PHE A 198 -8.62 -6.20 -9.03
C PHE A 198 -9.71 -6.30 -10.11
N SER A 199 -9.96 -7.51 -10.59
CA SER A 199 -11.09 -7.79 -11.49
C SER A 199 -12.09 -8.72 -10.82
N ARG A 200 -13.29 -8.19 -10.53
CA ARG A 200 -14.38 -8.98 -9.93
C ARG A 200 -14.74 -10.19 -10.78
N LYS A 201 -14.81 -10.01 -12.09
CA LYS A 201 -15.10 -11.09 -13.04
C LYS A 201 -14.05 -12.21 -12.99
N LYS A 202 -12.76 -11.86 -12.86
CA LYS A 202 -11.68 -12.86 -12.71
C LYS A 202 -11.76 -13.57 -11.36
N ALA A 203 -12.02 -12.83 -10.28
CA ALA A 203 -12.19 -13.40 -8.96
C ALA A 203 -13.39 -14.36 -8.90
N ASP A 204 -14.54 -13.95 -9.44
CA ASP A 204 -15.73 -14.80 -9.49
C ASP A 204 -15.47 -16.07 -10.29
N ARG A 205 -14.81 -15.98 -11.46
CA ARG A 205 -14.43 -17.17 -12.24
C ARG A 205 -13.51 -18.11 -11.47
N ALA A 206 -12.52 -17.58 -10.75
CA ALA A 206 -11.62 -18.39 -9.93
C ALA A 206 -12.37 -19.08 -8.78
N ILE A 207 -13.29 -18.37 -8.13
CA ILE A 207 -14.12 -18.92 -7.05
C ILE A 207 -15.04 -20.03 -7.57
N GLU A 208 -15.72 -19.82 -8.71
CA GLU A 208 -16.59 -20.86 -9.29
C GLU A 208 -15.81 -22.14 -9.64
N LEU A 209 -14.61 -21.99 -10.20
CA LEU A 209 -13.75 -23.13 -10.52
C LEU A 209 -13.31 -23.87 -9.26
N ALA A 210 -12.90 -23.15 -8.22
CA ALA A 210 -12.55 -23.75 -6.94
C ALA A 210 -13.76 -24.43 -6.27
N LEU A 211 -14.94 -23.82 -6.29
CA LEU A 211 -16.18 -24.40 -5.76
C LEU A 211 -16.57 -25.67 -6.49
N THR A 212 -16.42 -25.69 -7.81
CA THR A 212 -16.69 -26.89 -8.63
C THR A 212 -15.81 -28.05 -8.18
N GLU A 213 -14.51 -27.82 -8.00
CA GLU A 213 -13.58 -28.84 -7.52
C GLU A 213 -13.78 -29.22 -6.05
N TRP A 214 -14.21 -28.29 -5.21
CA TRP A 214 -14.54 -28.53 -3.81
C TRP A 214 -15.80 -29.39 -3.66
N ASN A 215 -16.81 -29.15 -4.50
CA ASN A 215 -18.07 -29.88 -4.46
C ASN A 215 -17.96 -31.34 -4.92
N LYS A 216 -16.93 -31.67 -5.72
CA LYS A 216 -16.62 -33.07 -6.08
C LYS A 216 -16.08 -33.91 -4.90
N LYS A 217 -15.67 -33.28 -3.79
CA LYS A 217 -15.05 -33.98 -2.65
C LYS A 217 -16.07 -34.56 -1.69
N THR A 218 -15.74 -35.71 -1.11
CA THR A 218 -16.53 -36.33 -0.05
C THR A 218 -16.46 -35.51 1.24
N PRO A 219 -17.46 -35.62 2.14
CA PRO A 219 -17.41 -34.96 3.44
C PRO A 219 -16.13 -35.26 4.23
N ASN A 220 -15.64 -36.50 4.19
CA ASN A 220 -14.41 -36.91 4.86
C ASN A 220 -13.17 -36.19 4.32
N GLN A 221 -13.08 -36.00 3.00
CA GLN A 221 -11.97 -35.25 2.37
C GLN A 221 -12.00 -33.78 2.78
N LYS A 222 -13.19 -33.17 2.83
CA LYS A 222 -13.38 -31.78 3.28
C LYS A 222 -12.99 -31.63 4.75
N GLN A 223 -13.41 -32.56 5.60
CA GLN A 223 -13.07 -32.57 7.01
C GLN A 223 -11.57 -32.75 7.24
N GLY A 224 -10.92 -33.66 6.50
CA GLY A 224 -9.47 -33.85 6.55
C GLY A 224 -8.71 -32.57 6.25
N TRP A 225 -9.11 -31.84 5.20
CA TRP A 225 -8.53 -30.54 4.85
C TRP A 225 -8.62 -29.51 5.99
N PHE A 226 -9.77 -29.39 6.65
CA PHE A 226 -9.92 -28.48 7.80
C PHE A 226 -9.15 -28.95 9.04
N ASN A 227 -9.04 -30.27 9.25
CA ASN A 227 -8.27 -30.83 10.37
C ASN A 227 -6.77 -30.51 10.24
N GLU A 228 -6.19 -30.59 9.04
CA GLU A 228 -4.79 -30.22 8.77
C GLU A 228 -4.52 -28.74 9.13
N ARG A 229 -5.44 -27.85 8.74
CA ARG A 229 -5.35 -26.42 9.08
C ARG A 229 -5.49 -26.17 10.56
N ARG A 230 -6.41 -26.85 11.24
CA ARG A 230 -6.60 -26.74 12.69
C ARG A 230 -5.37 -27.22 13.44
N ALA A 231 -4.76 -28.33 13.00
CA ALA A 231 -3.51 -28.83 13.56
C ALA A 231 -2.38 -27.81 13.37
N THR A 232 -2.26 -27.22 12.18
CA THR A 232 -1.28 -26.16 11.90
C THR A 232 -1.52 -24.92 12.77
N GLN A 233 -2.78 -24.51 12.97
CA GLN A 233 -3.10 -23.37 13.83
C GLN A 233 -2.74 -23.64 15.29
N LYS A 234 -2.99 -24.86 15.78
CA LYS A 234 -2.62 -25.27 17.13
C LYS A 234 -1.11 -25.14 17.35
N LEU A 235 -0.29 -25.60 16.39
CA LEU A 235 1.17 -25.45 16.45
C LEU A 235 1.61 -23.98 16.47
N ILE A 236 0.94 -23.11 15.71
CA ILE A 236 1.20 -21.66 15.71
C ILE A 236 0.87 -21.06 17.09
N ASN A 237 -0.28 -21.42 17.66
CA ASN A 237 -0.69 -20.96 18.99
C ASN A 237 0.30 -21.42 20.07
N GLU A 238 0.68 -22.70 20.07
CA GLU A 238 1.66 -23.25 21.02
C GLU A 238 3.04 -22.59 20.89
N ARG A 239 3.47 -22.27 19.68
CA ARG A 239 4.73 -21.53 19.45
C ARG A 239 4.67 -20.13 20.06
N HIS A 240 3.59 -19.39 19.85
CA HIS A 240 3.44 -18.05 20.40
C HIS A 240 3.25 -18.06 21.91
N LEU A 241 2.55 -19.05 22.46
CA LEU A 241 2.37 -19.20 23.90
C LEU A 241 3.72 -19.41 24.63
N ARG A 242 4.66 -20.15 24.03
CA ARG A 242 6.04 -20.29 24.55
C ARG A 242 6.83 -18.97 24.59
N GLU A 243 6.38 -17.98 23.83
CA GLU A 243 6.95 -16.63 23.78
C GLU A 243 6.08 -15.64 24.58
N GLU A 244 5.15 -16.12 25.41
CA GLU A 244 4.20 -15.33 26.21
C GLU A 244 3.24 -14.45 25.37
N LEU A 245 2.97 -14.88 24.13
CA LEU A 245 2.10 -14.18 23.19
C LEU A 245 0.79 -14.96 22.97
N ASP A 246 -0.33 -14.42 23.46
CA ASP A 246 -1.65 -15.05 23.27
C ASP A 246 -2.20 -14.82 21.86
N ASN A 247 -1.97 -15.80 20.98
CA ASN A 247 -2.40 -15.72 19.59
C ASN A 247 -3.89 -16.00 19.41
N GLU A 248 -4.53 -16.67 20.37
CA GLU A 248 -5.92 -17.07 20.22
C GLU A 248 -6.83 -15.85 20.27
N VAL A 249 -7.83 -15.86 19.41
CA VAL A 249 -8.94 -14.92 19.47
C VAL A 249 -10.16 -15.76 19.76
N LYS A 250 -10.77 -15.54 20.91
CA LYS A 250 -12.08 -16.09 21.24
C LYS A 250 -13.15 -15.24 20.57
#